data_AF-A0AA88X1B4-F1
#
_entry.id   AF-A0AA88X1B4-F1
#
_cell.length_a   1.000
_cell.length_b   1.000
_cell.length_c   1.000
_cell.angle_alpha   90.00
_cell.angle_beta   90.00
_cell.angle_gamma   90.00
#
_symmetry.space_group_name_H-M   'P 1'
#
loop_
_entity.id
_entity.type
_entity.pdbx_description
1 polymer ?
#
loop_
_entity_poly.entity_id
_entity_poly.type
_entity_poly.pdbx_seq_one_letter_code
_entity_poly.pdbx_strand_id
1 'polypeptide(L)'
;MTTLSATTTAYYPNLPALIPQSYESSSLLENPKFTNGAGPFNFEAGNSKGTLPVLHLNPYSWSKVSSVIYLDSPAGVGFSYSENTSIYVNGDLQTASDTHTFLLKWFELFPEFVANPFYIAGESYAGIYVPTLASNVAIGTKSGVKPIINFK
;
A
#
# COMPACT_ATOMS: atom_id res chain seq x y z
N MET A 1 -5.05 16.54 -3.73
CA MET A 1 -5.66 15.25 -3.30
C MET A 1 -4.53 14.27 -3.02
N THR A 2 -4.56 13.58 -1.89
CA THR A 2 -3.58 12.53 -1.54
C THR A 2 -4.29 11.18 -1.46
N THR A 3 -3.71 10.13 -2.02
CA THR A 3 -4.31 8.78 -2.04
C THR A 3 -3.29 7.75 -1.59
N LEU A 4 -3.64 6.93 -0.60
CA LEU A 4 -2.90 5.72 -0.27
C LEU A 4 -3.41 4.57 -1.14
N SER A 5 -2.50 3.90 -1.84
CA SER A 5 -2.76 2.64 -2.55
C SER A 5 -2.24 1.49 -1.70
N ALA A 6 -3.15 0.75 -1.07
CA ALA A 6 -2.84 -0.52 -0.41
C ALA A 6 -3.13 -1.66 -1.40
N THR A 7 -2.09 -2.37 -1.85
CA THR A 7 -2.25 -3.49 -2.78
C THR A 7 -1.63 -4.72 -2.18
N THR A 8 -2.41 -5.81 -2.09
CA THR A 8 -1.87 -7.17 -1.93
C THR A 8 -2.82 -8.19 -2.55
N THR A 9 -2.31 -9.14 -3.36
CA THR A 9 -2.75 -10.55 -3.50
C THR A 9 -1.99 -11.25 -4.64
N ALA A 10 -1.28 -12.35 -4.32
CA ALA A 10 -1.08 -13.45 -5.27
C ALA A 10 -1.53 -14.79 -4.66
N TYR A 11 -2.59 -15.39 -5.20
CA TYR A 11 -2.99 -16.76 -4.88
C TYR A 11 -2.15 -17.76 -5.69
N TYR A 12 -1.38 -18.64 -5.04
CA TYR A 12 -0.64 -19.72 -5.69
C TYR A 12 -1.22 -21.10 -5.25
N PRO A 13 -1.75 -21.93 -6.17
CA PRO A 13 -2.68 -23.01 -5.83
C PRO A 13 -2.07 -24.33 -5.26
N ASN A 14 -0.89 -24.36 -4.64
CA ASN A 14 -0.21 -25.64 -4.32
C ASN A 14 0.44 -25.79 -2.92
N LEU A 15 -0.19 -25.35 -1.82
CA LEU A 15 0.21 -25.78 -0.47
C LEU A 15 -1.00 -26.11 0.43
N PRO A 16 -0.89 -27.16 1.29
CA PRO A 16 -2.02 -27.68 2.05
C PRO A 16 -2.50 -26.68 3.11
N ALA A 17 -3.83 -26.54 3.14
CA ALA A 17 -4.58 -25.65 4.00
C ALA A 17 -4.34 -25.92 5.49
N LEU A 18 -4.07 -24.85 6.25
CA LEU A 18 -4.54 -24.58 7.62
C LEU A 18 -4.03 -23.17 7.96
N ILE A 19 -4.96 -22.22 8.15
CA ILE A 19 -4.82 -20.75 8.20
C ILE A 19 -5.01 -20.10 6.80
N PRO A 20 -5.99 -19.18 6.61
CA PRO A 20 -6.04 -18.35 5.42
C PRO A 20 -4.87 -17.33 5.48
N GLN A 21 -3.67 -17.77 5.13
CA GLN A 21 -2.60 -16.86 4.73
C GLN A 21 -2.89 -16.47 3.28
N SER A 22 -3.47 -15.29 3.07
CA SER A 22 -3.23 -14.58 1.83
C SER A 22 -1.72 -14.42 1.69
N TYR A 23 -1.15 -14.90 0.59
CA TYR A 23 0.24 -14.57 0.27
C TYR A 23 0.24 -13.10 -0.15
N GLU A 24 0.68 -12.27 0.78
CA GLU A 24 0.77 -10.83 0.61
C GLU A 24 1.89 -10.51 -0.38
N SER A 25 1.57 -9.68 -1.37
CA SER A 25 2.46 -9.34 -2.47
C SER A 25 2.76 -7.84 -2.43
N SER A 26 3.98 -7.47 -2.82
CA SER A 26 4.43 -6.08 -2.82
C SER A 26 3.58 -5.23 -3.76
N SER A 27 3.12 -4.08 -3.26
CA SER A 27 2.54 -3.01 -4.06
C SER A 27 3.49 -2.52 -5.17
N LEU A 28 4.79 -2.76 -4.99
CA LEU A 28 5.86 -2.32 -5.89
C LEU A 28 6.37 -3.43 -6.84
N LEU A 29 6.29 -4.70 -6.44
CA LEU A 29 6.94 -5.82 -7.17
C LEU A 29 5.96 -6.82 -7.80
N GLU A 30 4.66 -6.69 -7.63
CA GLU A 30 3.74 -7.48 -8.45
C GLU A 30 3.91 -7.12 -9.92
N ASN A 31 4.26 -8.12 -10.73
CA ASN A 31 4.28 -8.07 -12.19
C ASN A 31 2.85 -7.90 -12.76
N PRO A 32 2.48 -6.76 -13.36
CA PRO A 32 2.98 -5.42 -13.13
C PRO A 32 1.82 -4.56 -12.55
N LYS A 33 1.71 -4.37 -11.23
CA LYS A 33 0.60 -3.60 -10.60
C LYS A 33 0.96 -2.16 -10.20
N PHE A 34 2.24 -1.79 -10.30
CA PHE A 34 2.59 -0.43 -10.75
C PHE A 34 1.93 -0.07 -12.11
N THR A 35 1.46 -1.07 -12.87
CA THR A 35 0.84 -0.93 -14.20
C THR A 35 -0.62 -1.39 -14.26
N ASN A 36 -1.31 -1.60 -13.12
CA ASN A 36 -2.78 -1.76 -13.12
C ASN A 36 -3.49 -0.42 -13.41
N GLY A 37 -2.97 0.33 -14.40
CA GLY A 37 -3.42 1.64 -14.85
C GLY A 37 -3.05 2.82 -13.95
N ALA A 38 -2.80 2.62 -12.65
CA ALA A 38 -2.69 3.74 -11.71
C ALA A 38 -1.29 4.36 -11.59
N GLY A 39 -0.21 3.57 -11.68
CA GLY A 39 1.16 4.07 -11.50
C GLY A 39 1.67 4.93 -12.65
N PRO A 40 2.72 5.76 -12.43
CA PRO A 40 3.21 6.72 -13.42
C PRO A 40 3.93 6.07 -14.62
N PHE A 41 4.35 4.81 -14.50
CA PHE A 41 5.13 4.11 -15.52
C PHE A 41 4.57 2.73 -15.85
N ASN A 42 4.65 2.36 -17.12
CA ASN A 42 4.51 1.00 -17.64
C ASN A 42 5.90 0.37 -17.80
N PHE A 43 6.00 -0.94 -17.61
CA PHE A 43 7.26 -1.67 -17.69
C PHE A 43 7.31 -2.48 -18.97
N GLU A 44 8.41 -2.33 -19.71
CA GLU A 44 8.78 -3.21 -20.82
C GLU A 44 10.01 -4.03 -20.37
N ALA A 45 9.90 -5.36 -20.47
CA ALA A 45 11.01 -6.24 -20.11
C ALA A 45 12.22 -5.98 -21.03
N GLY A 46 13.42 -6.06 -20.47
CA GLY A 46 14.64 -5.91 -21.25
C GLY A 46 14.74 -7.00 -22.33
N ASN A 47 15.22 -6.62 -23.53
CA ASN A 47 15.25 -7.47 -24.73
C ASN A 47 16.16 -8.71 -24.61
N SER A 48 16.93 -8.84 -23.52
CA SER A 48 17.78 -9.99 -23.25
C SER A 48 18.00 -10.20 -21.75
N LYS A 49 18.36 -11.43 -21.34
CA LYS A 49 18.65 -11.75 -19.94
C LYS A 49 19.77 -10.85 -19.41
N GLY A 50 19.51 -10.17 -18.29
CA GLY A 50 20.47 -9.26 -17.65
C GLY A 50 20.36 -7.79 -18.08
N THR A 51 19.47 -7.47 -19.03
CA THR A 51 19.17 -6.07 -19.36
C THR A 51 18.10 -5.48 -18.45
N LEU A 52 18.25 -4.21 -18.10
CA LEU A 52 17.28 -3.48 -17.28
C LEU A 52 15.95 -3.32 -18.04
N PRO A 53 14.81 -3.28 -17.32
CA PRO A 53 13.54 -2.95 -17.93
C PRO A 53 13.53 -1.49 -18.41
N VAL A 54 12.75 -1.23 -19.47
CA VAL A 54 12.49 0.12 -19.97
C VAL A 54 11.19 0.62 -19.34
N LEU A 55 11.19 1.88 -18.90
CA LEU A 55 10.02 2.53 -18.31
C LEU A 55 9.37 3.47 -19.32
N HIS A 56 8.07 3.29 -19.55
CA HIS A 56 7.26 4.16 -20.39
C HIS A 56 6.30 4.97 -19.53
N LEU A 57 6.10 6.24 -19.84
CA LEU A 57 5.08 7.02 -19.13
C LEU A 57 3.69 6.40 -19.33
N ASN A 58 2.94 6.23 -18.25
CA ASN A 58 1.58 5.76 -18.30
C ASN A 58 0.61 6.94 -18.53
N PRO A 59 -0.10 7.01 -19.66
CA PRO A 59 -1.02 8.10 -19.94
C PRO A 59 -2.26 8.10 -19.04
N TYR A 60 -2.56 7.02 -18.32
CA TYR A 60 -3.73 6.88 -17.46
C TYR A 60 -3.40 6.91 -15.95
N SER A 61 -2.19 7.33 -15.59
CA SER A 61 -1.75 7.34 -14.19
C SER A 61 -2.60 8.24 -13.30
N TRP A 62 -2.90 7.76 -12.10
CA TRP A 62 -3.54 8.52 -11.03
C TRP A 62 -2.68 9.70 -10.56
N SER A 63 -1.35 9.61 -10.72
CA SER A 63 -0.44 10.71 -10.41
C SER A 63 -0.71 12.01 -11.20
N LYS A 64 -1.47 11.93 -12.30
CA LYS A 64 -1.92 13.10 -13.07
C LYS A 64 -2.94 13.97 -12.34
N VAL A 65 -3.67 13.39 -11.37
CA VAL A 65 -4.77 14.07 -10.67
C VAL A 65 -4.65 13.99 -9.14
N SER A 66 -3.71 13.21 -8.61
CA SER A 66 -3.44 13.10 -7.18
C SER A 66 -1.98 12.84 -6.86
N SER A 67 -1.62 13.08 -5.60
CA SER A 67 -0.38 12.58 -5.02
C SER A 67 -0.66 11.18 -4.48
N VAL A 68 0.05 10.16 -4.97
CA VAL A 68 -0.20 8.76 -4.62
C VAL A 68 0.93 8.22 -3.75
N ILE A 69 0.57 7.62 -2.62
CA ILE A 69 1.47 6.87 -1.74
C ILE A 69 1.27 5.39 -2.03
N TYR A 70 2.31 4.71 -2.48
CA TYR A 70 2.35 3.25 -2.61
C TYR A 70 3.03 2.69 -1.37
N LEU A 71 2.35 1.78 -0.67
CA LEU A 71 2.82 1.23 0.59
C LEU A 71 2.88 -0.28 0.53
N ASP A 72 4.07 -0.82 0.73
CA ASP A 72 4.27 -2.23 1.05
C ASP A 72 3.91 -2.45 2.52
N SER A 73 2.84 -3.20 2.76
CA SER A 73 2.32 -3.51 4.09
C SER A 73 1.60 -4.86 4.05
N PRO A 74 1.67 -5.68 5.11
CA PRO A 74 2.41 -5.49 6.36
C PRO A 74 3.93 -5.67 6.24
N ALA A 75 4.66 -5.58 7.36
CA ALA A 75 6.08 -5.95 7.41
C ALA A 75 6.25 -7.42 6.94
N GLY A 76 7.26 -7.65 6.10
CA GLY A 76 7.48 -8.91 5.38
C GLY A 76 7.04 -8.85 3.91
N VAL A 77 6.30 -7.81 3.51
CA VAL A 77 5.86 -7.59 2.13
C VAL A 77 6.84 -6.70 1.38
N GLY A 78 7.32 -7.15 0.22
CA GLY A 78 8.15 -6.35 -0.69
C GLY A 78 9.41 -5.81 -0.04
N PHE A 79 9.52 -4.49 0.07
CA PHE A 79 10.65 -3.83 0.74
C PHE A 79 10.40 -3.52 2.22
N SER A 80 9.22 -3.79 2.76
CA SER A 80 8.93 -3.62 4.19
C SER A 80 9.45 -4.82 4.98
N TYR A 81 10.37 -4.60 5.92
CA TYR A 81 11.02 -5.65 6.70
C TYR A 81 11.20 -5.28 8.18
N SER A 82 11.55 -6.28 8.98
CA SER A 82 11.92 -6.14 10.39
C SER A 82 12.99 -7.15 10.79
N GLU A 83 13.87 -6.75 11.69
CA GLU A 83 14.83 -7.66 12.30
C GLU A 83 14.16 -8.63 13.29
N ASN A 84 13.06 -8.21 13.90
CA ASN A 84 12.25 -9.07 14.74
C ASN A 84 11.31 -9.92 13.89
N THR A 85 11.58 -11.21 13.79
CA THR A 85 10.82 -12.15 12.96
C THR A 85 9.42 -12.45 13.48
N SER A 86 9.13 -12.18 14.76
CA SER A 86 7.78 -12.45 15.32
C SER A 86 6.70 -11.58 14.72
N ILE A 87 7.06 -10.40 14.18
CA ILE A 87 6.10 -9.45 13.60
C ILE A 87 5.59 -9.88 12.21
N TYR A 88 6.24 -10.88 11.60
CA TYR A 88 5.79 -11.46 10.33
C TYR A 88 4.55 -12.35 10.51
N VAL A 89 4.22 -12.72 11.76
CA VAL A 89 2.93 -13.29 12.11
C VAL A 89 2.01 -12.14 12.52
N ASN A 90 1.37 -11.53 11.53
CA ASN A 90 0.43 -10.43 11.72
C ASN A 90 -0.96 -10.80 11.19
N GLY A 91 -1.94 -9.94 11.49
CA GLY A 91 -3.31 -10.08 11.02
C GLY A 91 -3.94 -8.71 10.77
N ASP A 92 -5.12 -8.69 10.18
CA ASP A 92 -5.74 -7.49 9.60
C ASP A 92 -5.78 -6.28 10.53
N LEU A 93 -6.09 -6.49 11.82
CA LEU A 93 -6.16 -5.41 12.81
C LEU A 93 -4.78 -4.83 13.15
N GLN A 94 -3.76 -5.69 13.24
CA GLN A 94 -2.39 -5.26 13.46
C GLN A 94 -1.89 -4.48 12.23
N THR A 95 -2.12 -5.01 11.03
CA THR A 95 -1.77 -4.34 9.76
C THR A 95 -2.43 -2.96 9.64
N ALA A 96 -3.70 -2.83 10.03
CA ALA A 96 -4.40 -1.55 10.05
C ALA A 96 -3.83 -0.57 11.09
N SER A 97 -3.43 -1.06 12.27
CA SER A 97 -2.80 -0.25 13.32
C SER A 97 -1.42 0.27 12.89
N ASP A 98 -0.60 -0.61 12.33
CA ASP A 98 0.75 -0.28 11.86
C ASP A 98 0.69 0.68 10.67
N THR A 99 -0.24 0.45 9.74
CA THR A 99 -0.44 1.34 8.59
C THR A 99 -0.96 2.72 9.03
N HIS A 100 -1.84 2.80 10.04
CA HIS A 100 -2.25 4.09 10.61
C HIS A 100 -1.06 4.81 11.28
N THR A 101 -0.22 4.08 12.01
CA THR A 101 1.01 4.62 12.60
C THR A 101 1.96 5.16 11.53
N PHE A 102 2.14 4.42 10.44
CA PHE A 102 2.88 4.88 9.27
C PHE A 102 2.31 6.19 8.72
N LEU A 103 0.99 6.28 8.52
CA LEU A 103 0.35 7.50 7.99
C LEU A 103 0.58 8.71 8.90
N LEU A 104 0.42 8.56 10.22
CA LEU A 104 0.68 9.65 11.16
C LEU A 104 2.12 10.14 11.05
N LYS A 105 3.09 9.21 11.01
CA LYS A 105 4.52 9.54 10.84
C LYS A 105 4.82 10.17 9.48
N TRP A 106 4.18 9.68 8.42
CA TRP A 106 4.33 10.23 7.08
C TRP A 106 3.84 11.68 7.01
N PHE A 107 2.66 11.97 7.57
CA PHE A 107 2.13 13.34 7.61
C PHE A 107 2.88 14.27 8.59
N GLU A 108 3.56 13.74 9.60
CA GLU A 108 4.52 14.50 10.41
C GLU A 108 5.75 14.92 9.59
N LEU A 109 6.25 14.03 8.73
CA LEU A 109 7.40 14.28 7.86
C LEU A 109 7.07 15.18 6.67
N PHE A 110 5.84 15.09 6.16
CA PHE A 110 5.35 15.83 5.00
C PHE A 110 4.11 16.69 5.36
N PRO A 111 4.28 17.69 6.24
CA PRO A 111 3.17 18.49 6.77
C PRO A 111 2.41 19.26 5.70
N GLU A 112 3.02 19.56 4.55
CA GLU A 112 2.40 20.23 3.41
C GLU A 112 1.22 19.43 2.81
N PHE A 113 1.16 18.11 3.04
CA PHE A 113 0.06 17.27 2.58
C PHE A 113 -1.08 17.13 3.58
N VAL A 114 -0.94 17.59 4.84
CA VAL A 114 -1.97 17.42 5.89
C VAL A 114 -3.30 18.07 5.50
N ALA A 115 -3.25 19.21 4.83
CA ALA A 115 -4.44 19.92 4.38
C ALA A 115 -5.16 19.22 3.21
N ASN A 116 -4.47 18.35 2.46
CA ASN A 116 -5.05 17.69 1.30
C ASN A 116 -6.13 16.69 1.72
N PRO A 117 -7.26 16.63 0.99
CA PRO A 117 -8.19 15.51 1.09
C PRO A 117 -7.44 14.19 0.91
N PHE A 118 -7.57 13.29 1.89
CA PHE A 118 -6.91 11.99 1.93
C PHE A 118 -7.92 10.88 1.67
N TYR A 119 -7.58 9.98 0.74
CA TYR A 119 -8.39 8.82 0.36
C TYR A 119 -7.56 7.55 0.49
N ILE A 120 -8.23 6.43 0.77
CA ILE A 120 -7.61 5.11 0.81
C ILE A 120 -8.23 4.27 -0.30
N ALA A 121 -7.40 3.68 -1.14
CA ALA A 121 -7.80 2.80 -2.23
C ALA A 121 -7.01 1.49 -2.17
N GLY A 122 -7.58 0.43 -2.73
CA GLY A 122 -6.93 -0.87 -2.81
C GLY A 122 -7.71 -1.88 -3.63
N GLU A 123 -7.06 -2.99 -3.96
CA GLU A 123 -7.61 -4.09 -4.76
C GLU A 123 -7.42 -5.43 -4.04
N SER A 124 -8.30 -6.39 -4.32
CA SER A 124 -8.23 -7.77 -3.84
C SER A 124 -8.32 -7.87 -2.31
N TYR A 125 -7.31 -8.40 -1.60
CA TYR A 125 -7.36 -8.51 -0.14
C TYR A 125 -7.36 -7.15 0.57
N ALA A 126 -6.98 -6.09 -0.14
CA ALA A 126 -7.19 -4.74 0.34
C ALA A 126 -8.68 -4.38 0.55
N GLY A 127 -9.63 -5.19 0.04
CA GLY A 127 -11.03 -5.13 0.45
C GLY A 127 -11.25 -5.31 1.96
N ILE A 128 -10.31 -5.93 2.67
CA ILE A 128 -10.25 -5.98 4.14
C ILE A 128 -9.40 -4.83 4.69
N TYR A 129 -8.23 -4.55 4.12
CA TYR A 129 -7.30 -3.53 4.64
C TYR A 129 -7.84 -2.11 4.55
N VAL A 130 -8.51 -1.76 3.44
CA VAL A 130 -9.08 -0.43 3.24
C VAL A 130 -10.09 -0.07 4.33
N PRO A 131 -11.15 -0.88 4.59
CA PRO A 131 -12.11 -0.53 5.64
C PRO A 131 -11.54 -0.61 7.06
N THR A 132 -10.65 -1.55 7.38
CA THR A 132 -10.03 -1.63 8.71
C THR A 132 -9.13 -0.43 8.99
N LEU A 133 -8.32 -0.01 8.00
CA LEU A 133 -7.52 1.21 8.09
C LEU A 133 -8.39 2.47 8.14
N ALA A 134 -9.42 2.57 7.30
CA ALA A 134 -10.36 3.69 7.31
C ALA A 134 -11.01 3.87 8.69
N SER A 135 -11.38 2.77 9.35
CA SER A 135 -11.88 2.78 10.72
C SER A 135 -10.86 3.36 11.69
N ASN A 136 -9.61 2.91 11.64
CA ASN A 136 -8.53 3.43 12.50
C ASN A 136 -8.27 4.93 12.29
N VAL A 137 -8.22 5.39 11.03
CA VAL A 137 -8.04 6.81 10.69
C VAL A 137 -9.23 7.65 11.19
N ALA A 138 -10.46 7.17 10.99
CA ALA A 138 -11.66 7.86 11.44
C ALA A 138 -11.73 7.97 12.98
N ILE A 139 -11.38 6.89 13.70
CA ILE A 139 -11.29 6.89 15.17
C ILE A 139 -10.19 7.85 15.62
N GLY A 140 -8.99 7.79 15.03
CA GLY A 140 -7.89 8.69 15.35
C GLY A 140 -8.26 10.16 15.17
N THR A 141 -8.95 10.48 14.07
CA THR A 141 -9.46 11.83 13.77
C THR A 141 -10.48 12.30 14.81
N LYS A 142 -11.47 11.46 15.15
CA LYS A 142 -12.48 11.77 16.19
C LYS A 142 -11.85 11.98 17.56
N SER A 143 -10.82 11.21 17.89
CA SER A 143 -10.07 11.31 19.13
C SER A 143 -9.04 12.46 19.15
N GLY A 144 -8.90 13.21 18.06
CA GLY A 144 -7.98 14.34 17.97
C GLY A 144 -6.50 13.95 17.90
N VAL A 145 -6.19 12.71 17.49
CA VAL A 145 -4.81 12.25 17.26
C VAL A 145 -4.15 13.15 16.21
N LYS A 146 -2.90 13.55 16.47
CA LYS A 146 -2.13 14.43 15.60
C LYS A 146 -1.14 13.63 14.75
N PRO A 147 -0.91 14.04 13.49
CA PRO A 147 -1.64 15.08 12.75
C PRO A 147 -3.09 14.65 12.43
N ILE A 148 -4.02 15.61 12.39
CA ILE A 148 -5.41 15.31 12.00
C ILE A 148 -5.43 15.11 10.48
N ILE A 149 -5.65 13.87 10.05
CA ILE A 149 -5.73 13.51 8.63
C ILE A 149 -7.07 14.00 8.07
N ASN A 150 -7.05 14.76 6.96
CA ASN A 150 -8.25 15.24 6.27
C ASN A 150 -8.91 14.10 5.46
N PHE A 151 -9.35 13.05 6.15
CA PHE A 151 -9.92 11.84 5.56
C PHE A 151 -11.29 12.11 4.93
N LYS A 152 -11.55 11.52 3.75
CA LYS A 152 -12.77 11.66 2.96
C LYS A 152 -13.36 10.33 2.55
#